data_AF-A0AAE1DNW9-F1
#
_entry.id   AF-A0AAE1DNW9-F1
#
_cell.length_a   1.000
_cell.length_b   1.000
_cell.length_c   1.000
_cell.angle_alpha   90.00
_cell.angle_beta   90.00
_cell.angle_gamma   90.00
#
_symmetry.space_group_name_H-M   'P 1'
#
loop_
_entity.id
_entity.type
_entity.pdbx_description
1 polymer ?
#
loop_
_entity_poly.entity_id
_entity_poly.type
_entity_poly.pdbx_seq_one_letter_code
_entity_poly.pdbx_strand_id
1 'polypeptide(L)'
;MTPQWGICRGEPLTDTGKRIQLLKILSLTLLPILGLWAFTVYSLSYSIQGKSDIEQEGVTSTGTNLTAVIQSFRHEMQNTRSTHASITRGQYWFDNMTLYLDTLLIIQQDLANLINEELQMCTDYPANDILILLNNIFTAIDSHLENHDVYKVETINDGYMVASGLPIRRGNRHSADIANFALTVTKMIRSGGFRFPGDVKVRLRIGINTVKLYCTEFFS
;
A
#
# COMPACT_ATOMS: atom_id res chain seq x y z
N MET A 1 -2.75 -73.86 -5.55
CA MET A 1 -1.63 -72.89 -5.45
C MET A 1 -2.18 -71.52 -5.82
N THR A 2 -2.47 -70.69 -4.82
CA THR A 2 -2.86 -69.28 -5.01
C THR A 2 -1.79 -68.42 -4.33
N PRO A 3 -1.21 -67.41 -5.01
CA PRO A 3 -0.26 -66.53 -4.36
C PRO A 3 -1.04 -65.49 -3.55
N GLN A 4 -1.08 -65.65 -2.22
CA GLN A 4 -1.59 -64.61 -1.33
C GLN A 4 -0.54 -63.51 -1.17
N TRP A 5 -0.65 -62.47 -1.98
CA TRP A 5 0.07 -61.21 -1.80
C TRP A 5 -0.59 -60.41 -0.67
N GLY A 6 -0.15 -60.63 0.58
CA GLY A 6 -0.56 -59.84 1.74
C GLY A 6 0.60 -59.02 2.31
N ILE A 7 0.53 -57.70 2.22
CA ILE A 7 1.57 -56.72 2.60
C ILE A 7 1.72 -56.54 4.15
N CYS A 8 1.21 -57.48 4.94
CA CYS A 8 1.25 -57.43 6.40
C CYS A 8 1.75 -58.75 6.99
N ARG A 9 3.07 -58.90 7.19
CA ARG A 9 3.63 -59.87 8.14
C ARG A 9 4.23 -59.12 9.34
N GLY A 10 3.72 -59.45 10.53
CA GLY A 10 4.17 -58.98 11.84
C GLY A 10 3.01 -58.97 12.84
N GLU A 11 3.21 -59.49 14.06
CA GLU A 11 2.23 -59.38 15.14
C GLU A 11 2.12 -57.91 15.60
N PRO A 12 0.93 -57.28 15.52
CA PRO A 12 0.75 -55.83 15.76
C PRO A 12 0.85 -55.42 17.25
N LEU A 13 1.29 -56.32 18.13
CA LEU A 13 1.26 -56.15 19.58
C LEU A 13 2.65 -55.92 20.22
N THR A 14 3.74 -55.96 19.44
CA THR A 14 5.09 -55.57 19.91
C THR A 14 5.40 -54.11 19.55
N ASP A 15 6.07 -53.38 20.46
CA ASP A 15 6.42 -51.96 20.25
C ASP A 15 7.24 -51.70 18.98
N THR A 16 8.06 -52.67 18.57
CA THR A 16 8.81 -52.64 17.32
C THR A 16 7.89 -52.73 16.09
N GLY A 17 6.84 -53.55 16.16
CA GLY A 17 5.84 -53.70 15.09
C GLY A 17 5.00 -52.43 14.88
N LYS A 18 4.60 -51.77 15.97
CA LYS A 18 3.88 -50.48 15.92
C LYS A 18 4.71 -49.38 15.24
N ARG A 19 6.01 -49.28 15.54
CA ARG A 19 6.90 -48.28 14.92
C ARG A 19 7.07 -48.52 13.42
N ILE A 20 7.21 -49.77 13.00
CA ILE A 20 7.32 -50.14 11.58
C ILE A 20 5.99 -49.87 10.86
N GLN A 21 4.85 -50.12 11.49
CA GLN A 21 3.53 -49.84 10.92
C GLN A 21 3.26 -48.33 10.82
N LEU A 22 3.69 -47.54 11.80
CA LEU A 22 3.66 -46.07 11.76
C LEU A 22 4.52 -45.51 10.64
N LEU A 23 5.75 -46.00 10.46
CA LEU A 23 6.63 -45.58 9.36
C LEU A 23 6.05 -45.91 7.99
N LYS A 24 5.37 -47.07 7.85
CA LYS A 24 4.68 -47.43 6.60
C LYS A 24 3.52 -46.51 6.30
N ILE A 25 2.70 -46.16 7.30
CA ILE A 25 1.58 -45.23 7.13
C ILE A 25 2.09 -43.82 6.81
N LEU A 26 3.14 -43.37 7.49
CA LEU A 26 3.77 -42.06 7.25
C LEU A 26 4.39 -41.99 5.84
N SER A 27 5.07 -43.06 5.39
CA SER A 27 5.62 -43.12 4.04
C SER A 27 4.54 -43.12 2.97
N LEU A 28 3.39 -43.75 3.22
CA LEU A 28 2.28 -43.81 2.26
C LEU A 28 1.59 -42.45 2.11
N THR A 29 1.57 -41.62 3.18
CA THR A 29 0.98 -40.27 3.15
C THR A 29 1.95 -39.19 2.71
N LEU A 30 3.25 -39.33 2.96
CA LEU A 30 4.26 -38.35 2.53
C LEU A 30 4.54 -38.39 1.03
N LEU A 31 4.44 -39.57 0.40
CA LEU A 31 4.66 -39.74 -1.05
C LEU A 31 3.76 -38.84 -1.92
N PRO A 32 2.42 -38.81 -1.75
CA PRO A 32 1.57 -37.92 -2.53
C PRO A 32 1.78 -36.44 -2.19
N ILE A 33 2.13 -36.10 -0.94
CA ILE A 33 2.40 -34.72 -0.53
C ILE A 33 3.67 -34.20 -1.22
N LEU A 34 4.75 -34.99 -1.23
CA LEU A 34 5.98 -34.65 -1.93
C LEU A 34 5.79 -34.59 -3.44
N GLY A 35 4.95 -35.47 -4.00
CA GLY A 35 4.57 -35.43 -5.41
C GLY A 35 3.82 -34.15 -5.79
N LEU A 36 2.86 -33.73 -4.96
CA LEU A 36 2.15 -32.45 -5.13
C LEU A 36 3.11 -31.27 -4.97
N TRP A 37 3.99 -31.29 -3.98
CA TRP A 37 5.02 -30.25 -3.78
C TRP A 37 5.95 -30.13 -5.00
N ALA A 38 6.44 -31.25 -5.51
CA ALA A 38 7.29 -31.29 -6.71
C ALA A 38 6.53 -30.78 -7.94
N PHE A 39 5.26 -31.16 -8.09
CA PHE A 39 4.40 -30.67 -9.17
C PHE A 39 4.18 -29.16 -9.08
N THR A 40 3.90 -28.62 -7.88
CA THR A 40 3.72 -27.18 -7.68
C THR A 40 4.99 -26.38 -7.91
N VAL A 41 6.15 -26.93 -7.53
CA VAL A 41 7.45 -26.29 -7.80
C VAL A 41 7.78 -26.32 -9.29
N TYR A 42 7.50 -27.43 -9.97
CA TYR A 42 7.68 -27.55 -11.42
C TYR A 42 6.77 -26.59 -12.19
N SER A 43 5.48 -26.50 -11.81
CA SER A 43 4.56 -25.56 -12.45
C SER A 43 4.95 -24.11 -12.19
N LEU A 44 5.43 -23.81 -10.98
CA LEU A 44 5.92 -22.47 -10.64
C LEU A 44 7.19 -22.11 -11.41
N SER A 45 8.16 -23.03 -11.55
CA SER A 45 9.37 -22.75 -12.33
C SER A 45 9.04 -22.53 -13.80
N TYR A 46 8.11 -23.31 -14.36
CA TYR A 46 7.64 -23.12 -15.73
C TYR A 46 6.96 -21.76 -15.91
N SER A 47 6.12 -21.34 -14.96
CA SER A 47 5.48 -20.01 -14.99
C SER A 47 6.48 -18.86 -14.81
N ILE A 48 7.52 -19.03 -13.99
CA ILE A 48 8.58 -18.02 -13.81
C ILE A 48 9.39 -17.87 -15.09
N GLN A 49 9.73 -18.98 -15.77
CA GLN A 49 10.43 -18.94 -17.06
C GLN A 49 9.57 -18.27 -18.15
N GLY A 50 8.27 -18.54 -18.18
CA GLY A 50 7.33 -17.87 -19.08
C GLY A 50 7.17 -16.37 -18.79
N LYS A 51 7.33 -15.95 -17.52
CA LYS A 51 7.28 -14.53 -17.13
C LYS A 51 8.59 -13.79 -17.45
N SER A 52 9.75 -14.44 -17.34
CA SER A 52 11.05 -13.82 -17.67
C SER A 52 11.23 -13.49 -19.15
N ASP A 53 10.64 -14.29 -20.04
CA ASP A 53 10.73 -14.06 -21.49
C ASP A 53 9.81 -12.92 -21.96
N ILE A 54 8.75 -12.62 -21.19
CA ILE A 54 7.83 -11.49 -21.45
C ILE A 54 8.40 -10.18 -20.87
N GLU A 55 9.18 -10.24 -19.79
CA GLU A 55 9.74 -9.06 -19.13
C GLU A 55 10.94 -8.45 -19.88
N GLN A 56 11.55 -9.18 -20.82
CA GLN A 56 12.69 -8.68 -21.60
C GLN A 56 12.34 -8.09 -22.98
N GLU A 57 11.18 -8.40 -23.55
CA GLU A 57 10.71 -7.75 -24.79
C GLU A 57 9.74 -6.56 -24.54
N GLY A 58 9.28 -6.36 -23.29
CA GLY A 58 8.22 -5.40 -22.98
C GLY A 58 8.64 -4.01 -22.47
N VAL A 59 9.88 -3.82 -22.01
CA VAL A 59 10.23 -2.63 -21.18
C VAL A 59 11.29 -1.70 -21.79
N THR A 60 11.78 -1.95 -23.01
CA THR A 60 12.80 -1.09 -23.65
C THR A 60 12.38 -0.46 -24.98
N SER A 61 11.14 0.02 -25.09
CA SER A 61 10.79 0.96 -26.16
C SER A 61 9.73 1.97 -25.72
N THR A 62 10.23 3.13 -25.27
CA THR A 62 9.63 4.46 -25.43
C THR A 62 8.11 4.54 -25.28
N GLY A 63 7.61 4.79 -24.07
CA GLY A 63 6.44 5.66 -23.75
C GLY A 63 5.08 5.42 -24.43
N THR A 64 4.93 4.51 -25.39
CA THR A 64 3.74 4.37 -26.25
C THR A 64 3.05 3.02 -26.12
N ASN A 65 3.64 2.04 -25.41
CA ASN A 65 3.03 0.70 -25.22
C ASN A 65 2.40 0.47 -23.84
N LEU A 66 2.79 1.22 -22.80
CA LEU A 66 2.23 1.01 -21.45
C LEU A 66 0.76 1.46 -21.35
N THR A 67 0.41 2.56 -22.01
CA THR A 67 -0.97 3.02 -22.13
C THR A 67 -1.82 2.01 -22.89
N ALA A 68 -1.27 1.34 -23.90
CA ALA A 68 -1.96 0.29 -24.65
C ALA A 68 -2.20 -0.96 -23.78
N VAL A 69 -1.22 -1.37 -22.97
CA VAL A 69 -1.33 -2.48 -22.01
C VAL A 69 -2.35 -2.16 -20.90
N ILE A 70 -2.31 -0.96 -20.34
CA ILE A 70 -3.30 -0.50 -19.34
C ILE A 70 -4.71 -0.44 -19.96
N GLN A 71 -4.82 0.01 -21.21
CA GLN A 71 -6.08 0.06 -21.94
C GLN A 71 -6.61 -1.33 -22.32
N SER A 72 -5.75 -2.28 -22.67
CA SER A 72 -6.17 -3.66 -22.95
C SER A 72 -6.72 -4.33 -21.70
N PHE A 73 -6.05 -4.18 -20.55
CA PHE A 73 -6.56 -4.70 -19.28
C PHE A 73 -7.87 -4.02 -18.86
N ARG A 74 -7.98 -2.70 -19.04
CA ARG A 74 -9.22 -1.96 -18.79
C ARG A 74 -10.36 -2.46 -19.68
N HIS A 75 -10.07 -2.72 -20.95
CA HIS A 75 -11.07 -3.22 -21.90
C HIS A 75 -11.55 -4.63 -21.53
N GLU A 76 -10.64 -5.51 -21.11
CA GLU A 76 -10.95 -6.88 -20.70
C GLU A 76 -11.78 -6.93 -19.40
N MET A 77 -11.46 -6.06 -18.43
CA MET A 77 -12.25 -5.91 -17.20
C MET A 77 -13.66 -5.34 -17.46
N GLN A 78 -13.81 -4.40 -18.40
CA GLN A 78 -15.12 -3.83 -18.76
C GLN A 78 -16.00 -4.80 -19.56
N ASN A 79 -15.39 -5.66 -20.39
CA ASN A 79 -16.10 -6.61 -21.23
C ASN A 79 -16.52 -7.89 -20.47
N THR A 80 -15.97 -8.12 -19.27
CA THR A 80 -16.29 -9.27 -18.42
C THR A 80 -17.46 -8.96 -17.48
N ARG A 81 -18.62 -8.59 -18.04
CA ARG A 81 -19.90 -8.64 -17.30
C ARG A 81 -20.56 -9.99 -17.54
N SER A 82 -20.25 -10.98 -16.71
CA SER A 82 -20.92 -12.29 -16.75
C SER A 82 -21.89 -12.45 -15.58
N THR A 83 -23.09 -12.92 -15.90
CA THR A 83 -24.21 -13.20 -14.98
C THR A 83 -24.11 -14.58 -14.29
N HIS A 84 -23.09 -15.39 -14.59
CA HIS A 84 -22.87 -16.70 -13.98
C HIS A 84 -21.45 -16.82 -13.39
N ALA A 85 -21.36 -17.28 -12.15
CA ALA A 85 -20.09 -17.46 -11.45
C ALA A 85 -19.33 -18.69 -11.98
N SER A 86 -18.04 -18.52 -12.29
CA SER A 86 -17.12 -19.59 -12.71
C SER A 86 -15.77 -19.42 -12.03
N ILE A 87 -15.26 -20.48 -11.39
CA ILE A 87 -14.00 -20.44 -10.61
C ILE A 87 -12.79 -20.15 -11.50
N THR A 88 -12.70 -20.81 -12.66
CA THR A 88 -11.60 -20.62 -13.62
C THR A 88 -11.55 -19.20 -14.17
N ARG A 89 -12.73 -18.59 -14.39
CA ARG A 89 -12.84 -17.20 -14.84
C ARG A 89 -12.49 -16.20 -13.73
N GLY A 90 -12.83 -16.53 -12.49
CA GLY A 90 -12.42 -15.77 -11.31
C GLY A 90 -10.90 -15.75 -11.16
N GLN A 91 -10.24 -16.91 -11.29
CA GLN A 91 -8.78 -17.01 -11.25
C GLN A 91 -8.11 -16.15 -12.34
N TYR A 92 -8.56 -16.27 -13.59
CA TYR A 92 -8.03 -15.46 -14.69
C TYR A 92 -8.20 -13.94 -14.45
N TRP A 93 -9.35 -13.53 -13.92
CA TRP A 93 -9.57 -12.13 -13.53
C TRP A 93 -8.63 -11.68 -12.42
N PHE A 94 -8.39 -12.51 -11.40
CA PHE A 94 -7.43 -12.23 -10.33
C PHE A 94 -6.00 -12.10 -10.85
N ASP A 95 -5.58 -12.97 -11.77
CA ASP A 95 -4.23 -12.94 -12.36
C ASP A 95 -4.01 -11.65 -13.16
N ASN A 96 -4.98 -11.28 -14.00
CA ASN A 96 -4.93 -10.02 -14.76
C ASN A 96 -4.96 -8.78 -13.84
N MET A 97 -5.73 -8.83 -12.75
CA MET A 97 -5.76 -7.74 -11.78
C MET A 97 -4.44 -7.63 -11.01
N THR A 98 -3.80 -8.75 -10.70
CA THR A 98 -2.48 -8.78 -10.05
C THR A 98 -1.43 -8.14 -10.95
N LEU A 99 -1.41 -8.51 -12.24
CA LEU A 99 -0.48 -7.93 -13.21
C LEU A 99 -0.73 -6.42 -13.42
N TYR A 100 -1.99 -6.00 -13.45
CA TYR A 100 -2.36 -4.58 -13.49
C TYR A 100 -1.86 -3.82 -12.25
N LEU A 101 -2.06 -4.37 -11.06
CA LEU A 101 -1.61 -3.77 -9.79
C LEU A 101 -0.08 -3.71 -9.69
N ASP A 102 0.63 -4.77 -10.08
CA ASP A 102 2.09 -4.78 -10.13
C ASP A 102 2.61 -3.70 -11.09
N THR A 103 2.00 -3.58 -12.27
CA THR A 103 2.38 -2.56 -13.26
C THR A 103 2.13 -1.14 -12.73
N LEU A 104 1.00 -0.90 -12.05
CA LEU A 104 0.73 0.39 -11.42
C LEU A 104 1.73 0.71 -10.30
N LEU A 105 2.12 -0.28 -9.51
CA LEU A 105 3.09 -0.11 -8.43
C LEU A 105 4.46 0.29 -8.98
N ILE A 106 4.91 -0.36 -10.06
CA ILE A 106 6.17 -0.03 -10.74
C ILE A 106 6.12 1.42 -11.27
N ILE A 107 5.03 1.82 -11.92
CA ILE A 107 4.88 3.20 -12.41
C ILE A 107 4.94 4.22 -11.26
N GLN A 108 4.27 3.92 -10.14
CA GLN A 108 4.28 4.82 -8.99
C GLN A 108 5.68 4.93 -8.36
N GLN A 109 6.43 3.84 -8.33
CA GLN A 109 7.81 3.82 -7.82
C GLN A 109 8.76 4.59 -8.75
N ASP A 110 8.65 4.39 -10.06
CA ASP A 110 9.46 5.12 -11.05
C ASP A 110 9.15 6.61 -11.05
N LEU A 111 7.88 7.00 -10.91
CA LEU A 111 7.51 8.40 -10.73
C LEU A 111 8.09 8.99 -9.44
N ALA A 112 8.06 8.24 -8.33
CA ALA A 112 8.67 8.69 -7.09
C ALA A 112 10.19 8.89 -7.26
N ASN A 113 10.87 8.00 -7.99
CA ASN A 113 12.30 8.10 -8.27
C ASN A 113 12.62 9.28 -9.20
N LEU A 114 11.83 9.50 -10.25
CA LEU A 114 11.98 10.65 -11.15
C LEU A 114 11.78 11.97 -10.42
N ILE A 115 10.75 12.07 -9.55
CA ILE A 115 10.54 13.25 -8.71
C ILE A 115 11.73 13.46 -7.77
N ASN A 116 12.27 12.38 -7.18
CA ASN A 116 13.43 12.46 -6.31
C ASN A 116 14.69 12.92 -7.07
N GLU A 117 14.92 12.45 -8.29
CA GLU A 117 16.05 12.88 -9.14
C GLU A 117 15.91 14.34 -9.59
N GLU A 118 14.71 14.77 -9.96
CA GLU A 118 14.45 16.15 -10.39
C GLU A 118 14.52 17.14 -9.21
N LEU A 119 14.12 16.72 -8.00
CA LEU A 119 14.32 17.50 -6.77
C LEU A 119 15.78 17.54 -6.30
N GLN A 120 16.57 16.48 -6.51
CA GLN A 120 17.99 16.47 -6.17
C GLN A 120 18.80 17.50 -6.96
N MET A 121 18.35 17.84 -8.18
CA MET A 121 19.00 18.88 -8.99
C MET A 121 18.71 20.30 -8.46
N CYS A 122 17.62 20.48 -7.70
CA CYS A 122 17.16 21.78 -7.21
C CYS A 122 17.43 22.02 -5.71
N THR A 123 17.79 20.99 -4.93
CA THR A 123 18.05 21.11 -3.49
C THR A 123 19.17 20.18 -3.01
N ASP A 124 20.08 20.66 -2.16
CA ASP A 124 21.18 19.91 -1.53
C ASP A 124 20.73 18.75 -0.60
N TYR A 125 19.44 18.41 -0.59
CA TYR A 125 18.84 17.51 0.38
C TYR A 125 17.93 16.48 -0.29
N PRO A 126 17.95 15.22 0.17
CA PRO A 126 17.09 14.18 -0.39
C PRO A 126 15.62 14.52 -0.12
N ALA A 127 14.80 14.48 -1.18
CA ALA A 127 13.37 14.79 -1.14
C ALA A 127 12.60 13.99 -0.08
N ASN A 128 13.02 12.74 0.17
CA ASN A 128 12.46 11.88 1.22
C ASN A 128 12.54 12.50 2.63
N ASP A 129 13.66 13.14 2.98
CA ASP A 129 13.83 13.73 4.31
C ASP A 129 12.94 14.97 4.49
N ILE A 130 12.73 15.72 3.41
CA ILE A 130 11.79 16.85 3.37
C ILE A 130 10.35 16.35 3.54
N LEU A 131 9.98 15.28 2.84
CA LEU A 131 8.65 14.67 2.95
C LEU A 131 8.39 14.15 4.36
N ILE A 132 9.34 13.45 4.97
CA ILE A 132 9.21 12.95 6.34
C ILE A 132 9.07 14.12 7.33
N LEU A 133 9.87 15.18 7.18
CA LEU A 133 9.74 16.37 8.04
C LEU A 133 8.37 17.02 7.89
N LEU A 134 7.92 17.26 6.66
CA LEU A 134 6.61 17.86 6.38
C LEU A 134 5.49 17.01 6.96
N ASN A 135 5.52 15.69 6.73
CA ASN A 135 4.54 14.77 7.26
C ASN A 135 4.48 14.81 8.80
N ASN A 136 5.63 14.85 9.47
CA ASN A 136 5.70 14.94 10.93
C ASN A 136 5.11 16.27 11.43
N ILE A 137 5.39 17.38 10.76
CA ILE A 137 4.83 18.70 11.11
C ILE A 137 3.31 18.71 10.91
N PHE A 138 2.80 18.21 9.78
CA PHE A 138 1.37 18.18 9.51
C PHE A 138 0.62 17.28 10.49
N THR A 139 1.13 16.07 10.74
CA THR A 139 0.54 15.13 11.71
C THR A 139 0.50 15.74 13.12
N ALA A 140 1.57 16.43 13.50
CA ALA A 140 1.67 17.14 14.76
C ALA A 140 0.65 18.27 14.90
N ILE A 141 0.45 19.07 13.85
CA ILE A 141 -0.55 20.14 13.83
C ILE A 141 -1.97 19.53 13.87
N ASP A 142 -2.22 18.48 13.09
CA ASP A 142 -3.51 17.79 13.01
C ASP A 142 -3.93 17.24 14.39
N SER A 143 -3.01 16.67 15.17
CA SER A 143 -3.28 16.20 16.54
C SER A 143 -3.76 17.29 17.52
N HIS A 144 -3.50 18.57 17.22
CA HIS A 144 -3.91 19.70 18.06
C HIS A 144 -5.22 20.36 17.59
N LEU A 145 -5.72 20.01 16.39
CA LEU A 145 -6.97 20.54 15.85
C LEU A 145 -8.17 20.14 16.72
N GLU A 146 -8.25 18.85 17.07
CA GLU A 146 -9.36 18.29 17.86
C GLU A 146 -9.49 18.98 19.23
N ASN A 147 -8.35 19.33 19.83
CA ASN A 147 -8.30 19.95 21.16
C ASN A 147 -8.75 21.43 21.18
N HIS A 148 -8.80 22.10 20.03
CA HIS A 148 -9.10 23.53 19.95
C HIS A 148 -10.39 23.83 19.18
N ASP A 149 -11.17 22.81 18.80
CA ASP A 149 -12.41 22.95 18.02
C ASP A 149 -12.23 23.82 16.77
N VAL A 150 -11.14 23.54 16.05
CA VAL A 150 -10.77 24.20 14.82
C VAL A 150 -10.91 23.20 13.67
N TYR A 151 -11.53 23.65 12.58
CA TYR A 151 -11.73 22.87 11.37
C TYR A 151 -10.60 23.12 10.36
N LYS A 152 -10.05 22.03 9.81
CA LYS A 152 -9.08 22.07 8.71
C LYS A 152 -9.81 22.41 7.42
N VAL A 153 -9.41 23.50 6.77
CA VAL A 153 -9.94 23.88 5.47
C VAL A 153 -9.04 23.24 4.41
N GLU A 154 -9.60 22.36 3.59
CA GLU A 154 -8.91 21.81 2.43
C GLU A 154 -8.60 22.94 1.45
N THR A 155 -7.31 23.29 1.33
CA THR A 155 -6.83 24.29 0.36
C THR A 155 -5.97 23.60 -0.69
N ILE A 156 -6.12 24.04 -1.94
CA ILE A 156 -5.15 23.74 -2.99
C ILE A 156 -3.94 24.65 -2.71
N ASN A 157 -2.72 24.08 -2.61
CA ASN A 157 -1.39 24.74 -2.51
C ASN A 157 -0.67 24.69 -1.14
N ASP A 158 0.53 25.29 -1.06
CA ASP A 158 1.55 25.33 0.03
C ASP A 158 1.11 25.88 1.40
N GLY A 159 -0.19 26.16 1.60
CA GLY A 159 -0.72 26.74 2.82
C GLY A 159 -1.47 25.73 3.67
N TYR A 160 -1.28 25.79 5.00
CA TYR A 160 -2.12 25.06 5.94
C TYR A 160 -3.17 26.02 6.52
N MET A 161 -4.43 25.84 6.13
CA MET A 161 -5.52 26.74 6.51
C MET A 161 -6.49 26.09 7.50
N VAL A 162 -6.86 26.86 8.51
CA VAL A 162 -7.76 26.42 9.57
C VAL A 162 -8.79 27.50 9.89
N ALA A 163 -9.99 27.10 10.27
CA ALA A 163 -11.09 27.99 10.60
C ALA A 163 -11.83 27.52 11.86
N SER A 164 -12.23 28.46 12.73
CA SER A 164 -13.05 28.18 13.90
C SER A 164 -14.48 28.68 13.68
N GLY A 165 -15.46 27.95 14.22
CA GLY A 165 -16.88 28.21 14.00
C GLY A 165 -17.45 27.57 12.73
N LEU A 166 -16.76 26.58 12.17
CA LEU A 166 -17.24 25.68 11.12
C LEU A 166 -17.19 24.21 11.61
N PRO A 167 -18.11 23.35 11.15
CA PRO A 167 -19.34 23.67 10.42
C PRO A 167 -20.38 24.38 11.31
N ILE A 168 -20.25 24.27 12.63
CA ILE A 168 -21.19 24.83 13.60
C ILE A 168 -20.63 26.15 14.14
N ARG A 169 -21.46 27.21 14.08
CA ARG A 169 -21.08 28.55 14.54
C ARG A 169 -20.84 28.60 16.05
N ARG A 170 -19.63 29.01 16.45
CA ARG A 170 -19.19 29.15 17.86
C ARG A 170 -19.17 30.58 18.39
N GLY A 171 -20.31 31.27 18.32
CA GLY A 171 -20.49 32.60 18.91
C GLY A 171 -19.31 33.55 18.65
N ASN A 172 -18.86 34.27 19.68
CA ASN A 172 -17.69 35.18 19.62
C ASN A 172 -16.38 34.54 20.11
N ARG A 173 -16.32 33.21 20.29
CA ARG A 173 -15.12 32.52 20.79
C ARG A 173 -14.14 32.12 19.70
N HIS A 174 -14.56 32.17 18.42
CA HIS A 174 -13.76 31.74 17.28
C HIS A 174 -12.36 32.39 17.23
N SER A 175 -12.24 33.68 17.59
CA SER A 175 -10.97 34.39 17.60
C SER A 175 -10.03 33.89 18.69
N ALA A 176 -10.58 33.55 19.85
CA ALA A 176 -9.82 33.02 20.98
C ALA A 176 -9.33 31.60 20.68
N ASP A 177 -10.18 30.77 20.08
CA ASP A 177 -9.85 29.39 19.70
C ASP A 177 -8.70 29.38 18.66
N ILE A 178 -8.78 30.22 17.61
CA ILE A 178 -7.70 30.36 16.62
C ILE A 178 -6.42 30.94 17.22
N ALA A 179 -6.51 31.95 18.09
CA ALA A 179 -5.34 32.55 18.74
C ALA A 179 -4.63 31.55 19.66
N ASN A 180 -5.39 30.77 20.44
CA ASN A 180 -4.86 29.71 21.29
C ASN A 180 -4.22 28.60 20.47
N PHE A 181 -4.88 28.17 19.38
CA PHE A 181 -4.33 27.18 18.46
C PHE A 181 -3.00 27.65 17.84
N ALA A 182 -2.95 28.88 17.32
CA ALA A 182 -1.75 29.48 16.74
C ALA A 182 -0.59 29.53 17.77
N LEU A 183 -0.89 29.85 19.03
CA LEU A 183 0.11 29.86 20.10
C LEU A 183 0.62 28.44 20.40
N THR A 184 -0.26 27.45 20.46
CA THR A 184 0.09 26.04 20.68
C THR A 184 1.00 25.52 19.57
N VAL A 185 0.62 25.74 18.31
CA VAL A 185 1.44 25.34 17.14
C VAL A 185 2.80 26.05 17.16
N THR A 186 2.84 27.35 17.47
CA THR A 186 4.11 28.08 17.55
C THR A 186 5.03 27.55 18.66
N LYS A 187 4.47 27.19 19.82
CA LYS A 187 5.22 26.58 20.93
C LYS A 187 5.76 25.20 20.53
N MET A 188 4.95 24.42 19.82
CA MET A 188 5.31 23.08 19.36
C MET A 188 6.47 23.11 18.35
N ILE A 189 6.47 24.06 17.40
CA ILE A 189 7.58 24.20 16.45
C ILE A 189 8.83 24.77 17.12
N ARG A 190 8.66 25.67 18.10
CA ARG A 190 9.79 26.22 18.89
C ARG A 190 10.42 25.22 19.85
N SER A 191 9.69 24.20 20.32
CA SER A 191 10.25 23.19 21.24
C SER A 191 11.31 22.31 20.58
N GLY A 192 11.52 22.43 19.26
CA GLY A 192 12.68 21.88 18.57
C GLY A 192 12.57 20.40 18.22
N GLY A 193 11.36 19.84 18.23
CA GLY A 193 11.09 18.46 17.82
C GLY A 193 11.17 18.22 16.30
N PHE A 194 11.12 19.28 15.50
CA PHE A 194 11.18 19.21 14.04
C PHE A 194 12.53 19.76 13.56
N ARG A 195 13.52 18.88 13.43
CA ARG A 195 14.84 19.22 12.89
C ARG A 195 15.01 18.58 11.53
N PHE A 196 15.51 19.38 10.60
CA PHE A 196 15.98 18.87 9.33
C PHE A 196 17.40 18.28 9.49
N PRO A 197 17.79 17.27 8.70
CA PRO A 197 19.18 16.85 8.59
C PRO A 197 20.09 18.07 8.29
N GLY A 198 21.06 18.35 9.17
CA GLY A 198 21.90 19.55 9.08
C GLY A 198 21.52 20.72 9.99
N ASP A 199 20.68 20.50 11.01
CA ASP A 199 20.32 21.47 12.07
C ASP A 199 19.64 22.75 11.58
N VAL A 200 19.04 22.70 10.39
CA VAL A 200 18.24 23.81 9.86
C VAL A 200 16.94 23.93 10.68
N LYS A 201 16.75 25.08 11.31
CA LYS A 201 15.55 25.37 12.12
C LYS A 201 14.38 25.76 11.22
N VAL A 202 13.27 25.04 11.37
CA VAL A 202 12.00 25.37 10.72
C VAL A 202 11.46 26.69 11.30
N ARG A 203 11.08 27.62 10.41
CA ARG A 203 10.42 28.88 10.80
C ARG A 203 8.98 28.87 10.31
N LEU A 204 8.05 29.06 11.23
CA LEU A 204 6.63 29.19 10.92
C LEU A 204 6.22 30.67 10.86
N ARG A 205 5.43 31.02 9.85
CA ARG A 205 4.70 32.30 9.77
C ARG A 205 3.20 32.01 9.85
N ILE A 206 2.52 32.64 10.79
CA ILE A 206 1.06 32.51 10.96
C ILE A 206 0.41 33.87 10.67
N GLY A 207 -0.60 33.86 9.81
CA GLY A 207 -1.51 35.00 9.60
C GLY A 207 -2.90 34.66 10.13
N ILE A 208 -3.53 35.60 10.85
CA ILE A 208 -4.89 35.44 11.37
C ILE A 208 -5.75 36.54 10.78
N ASN A 209 -6.91 36.17 10.25
CA ASN A 209 -7.90 37.11 9.73
C ASN A 209 -9.31 36.67 10.14
N THR A 210 -10.22 37.63 10.30
CA THR A 210 -11.63 37.38 10.59
C THR A 210 -12.45 37.82 9.39
N VAL A 211 -13.13 36.87 8.74
CA VAL A 211 -13.94 37.13 7.54
C VAL A 211 -15.25 36.35 7.61
N LYS A 212 -16.27 36.81 6.89
CA LYS A 212 -17.48 36.00 6.63
C LYS A 212 -17.13 34.91 5.61
N LEU A 213 -17.28 33.65 6.02
CA LEU A 213 -17.14 32.51 5.13
C LEU A 213 -18.51 32.04 4.65
N TYR A 214 -18.61 31.74 3.36
CA TYR A 214 -19.78 31.12 2.75
C TYR A 214 -19.39 29.69 2.38
N CYS A 215 -19.84 28.72 3.17
CA CYS A 215 -19.65 27.32 2.85
C CYS A 215 -20.77 26.90 1.91
N THR A 216 -20.46 26.72 0.64
CA THR A 216 -21.35 26.02 -0.30
C THR A 216 -20.94 24.56 -0.29
N GLU A 217 -21.78 23.69 0.25
CA GLU A 217 -21.55 22.24 0.16
C GLU A 217 -21.43 21.84 -1.32
N PHE A 218 -20.27 21.32 -1.69
CA PHE A 218 -20.16 20.37 -2.79
C PHE A 218 -19.72 19.06 -2.14
N PHE A 219 -20.54 18.02 -2.32
CA PHE A 219 -20.48 16.65 -1.77
C PHE A 219 -21.29 16.38 -0.48
N SER A 220 -22.55 15.96 -0.70
CA SER A 220 -23.08 14.72 -0.11
C SER A 220 -22.52 13.50 -0.85
#